data_AF-A0ABD0QF52-F1
#
_entry.id   AF-A0ABD0QF52-F1
#
_cell.length_a   1.000
_cell.length_b   1.000
_cell.length_c   1.000
_cell.angle_alpha   90.00
_cell.angle_beta   90.00
_cell.angle_gamma   90.00
#
_symmetry.space_group_name_H-M   'P 1'
#
loop_
_entity.id
_entity.type
_entity.pdbx_description
1 polymer ?
#
loop_
_entity_poly.entity_id
_entity_poly.type
_entity_poly.pdbx_seq_one_letter_code
_entity_poly.pdbx_strand_id
1 'polypeptide(L)' 'EKRVSKCHYAMASLGASFVQIKFDDIFFYENCGGGSFGSVYRARWLSQDKEVAVKKLLKIEKE' A
#
# COMPACT_ATOMS: atom_id res chain seq x y z
N GLU A 1 4.10 27.60 -8.80
CA GLU A 1 3.63 27.42 -7.41
C GLU A 1 3.25 25.94 -7.21
N LYS A 2 4.12 25.13 -6.60
CA LYS A 2 3.83 23.70 -6.39
C LYS A 2 3.11 23.56 -5.04
N ARG A 3 1.81 23.27 -5.05
CA ARG A 3 1.07 22.86 -3.84
C ARG A 3 1.65 21.54 -3.35
N VAL A 4 2.47 21.59 -2.31
CA VAL A 4 2.84 20.39 -1.55
C VAL A 4 1.62 20.01 -0.73
N SER A 5 0.92 18.95 -1.15
CA SER A 5 -0.20 18.41 -0.39
C SER A 5 0.32 17.85 0.93
N LYS A 6 -0.29 18.25 2.04
CA LYS A 6 0.05 17.79 3.38
C LYS A 6 -0.37 16.33 3.51
N CYS A 7 0.57 15.40 3.36
CA CYS A 7 0.30 13.98 3.59
C CYS A 7 -0.07 13.76 5.06
N HIS A 8 -1.35 13.52 5.35
CA HIS A 8 -1.80 13.12 6.68
C HIS A 8 -1.33 11.68 6.91
N TYR A 9 -0.21 11.52 7.62
CA TYR A 9 0.26 10.23 8.11
C TYR A 9 -0.67 9.78 9.25
N ALA A 10 -1.70 9.01 8.92
CA ALA A 10 -2.49 8.29 9.93
C ALA A 10 -1.70 7.05 10.37
N MET A 11 -0.66 7.25 11.19
CA MET A 11 -0.13 6.17 12.03
C MET A 11 -1.16 5.93 13.13
N ALA A 12 -2.23 5.19 12.82
CA ALA A 12 -3.09 4.65 13.85
C ALA A 12 -2.19 3.85 14.80
N SER A 13 -2.16 4.27 16.07
CA SER A 13 -1.61 3.61 17.26
C SER A 13 -0.66 2.41 17.04
N LEU A 14 0.53 2.47 17.64
CA LEU A 14 1.60 1.44 17.70
C LEU A 14 1.20 0.03 18.22
N GLY A 15 -0.07 -0.36 18.15
CA GLY A 15 -0.61 -1.65 18.60
C GLY A 15 -1.26 -2.52 17.52
N ALA A 16 -1.01 -2.27 16.23
CA ALA A 16 -1.65 -3.05 15.16
C ALA A 16 -0.94 -4.39 14.90
N SER A 17 -1.55 -5.45 15.43
CA SER A 17 -1.52 -6.82 14.88
C SER A 17 -1.62 -6.79 13.34
N PHE A 18 -0.78 -7.57 12.66
CA PHE A 18 -0.77 -7.68 11.19
C PHE A 18 -2.19 -7.84 10.63
N VAL A 19 -2.63 -6.88 9.82
CA VAL A 19 -3.93 -6.94 9.13
C VAL A 19 -3.74 -7.67 7.80
N GLN A 20 -4.39 -8.82 7.65
CA GLN A 20 -4.40 -9.56 6.40
C GLN A 20 -5.51 -9.04 5.49
N ILE A 21 -5.15 -8.59 4.29
CA ILE A 21 -6.09 -8.15 3.25
C ILE A 21 -6.13 -9.22 2.16
N LYS A 22 -7.32 -9.57 1.67
CA LYS A 22 -7.47 -10.52 0.57
C LYS A 22 -6.95 -9.89 -0.73
N PHE A 23 -6.28 -10.69 -1.55
CA PHE A 23 -5.78 -10.20 -2.85
C PHE A 23 -6.92 -9.67 -3.74
N ASP A 24 -8.06 -10.35 -3.76
CA ASP A 24 -9.22 -9.97 -4.58
C ASP A 24 -9.95 -8.71 -4.05
N ASP A 25 -9.61 -8.25 -2.83
CA ASP A 25 -10.10 -6.97 -2.26
C ASP A 25 -9.23 -5.78 -2.71
N ILE A 26 -8.22 -6.03 -3.55
CA ILE A 26 -7.30 -5.04 -4.11
C ILE A 26 -7.48 -4.99 -5.63
N PHE A 27 -7.87 -3.83 -6.14
CA PHE A 27 -7.92 -3.57 -7.59
C PHE A 27 -6.66 -2.83 -8.04
N PHE A 28 -5.86 -3.44 -8.91
CA PHE A 28 -4.58 -2.89 -9.37
C PHE A 28 -4.74 -1.93 -10.56
N TYR A 29 -4.01 -0.81 -10.52
CA TYR A 29 -3.83 0.11 -11.64
C TYR A 29 -2.41 -0.03 -12.22
N GLU A 30 -1.70 1.07 -12.46
CA GLU A 30 -0.35 1.07 -13.01
C GLU A 30 0.78 0.76 -12.00
N ASN A 31 1.92 0.34 -12.54
CA ASN A 31 3.17 0.23 -11.82
C ASN A 31 3.77 1.64 -11.60
N CYS A 32 4.06 1.98 -10.34
CA CYS A 32 4.60 3.29 -9.93
C CYS A 32 6.13 3.30 -9.79
N GLY A 33 6.78 2.15 -9.87
CA GLY A 33 8.24 2.04 -9.73
C GLY A 33 8.70 0.60 -9.51
N GLY A 34 9.81 0.24 -10.16
CA GLY A 34 10.44 -1.08 -10.11
C GLY A 34 11.86 -1.04 -9.55
N GLY A 35 12.02 -0.64 -8.29
CA GLY A 35 13.32 -0.67 -7.60
C GLY A 35 13.78 -2.08 -7.23
N SER A 36 15.02 -2.20 -6.73
CA SER A 36 15.63 -3.47 -6.30
C SER A 36 14.80 -4.26 -5.28
N PHE A 37 14.04 -3.57 -4.42
CA PHE A 37 13.20 -4.17 -3.39
C PHE A 37 11.79 -4.55 -3.87
N GLY A 38 11.58 -4.65 -5.19
CA GLY A 38 10.32 -5.07 -5.79
C GLY A 38 9.45 -3.91 -6.29
N SER A 39 8.52 -4.27 -7.17
CA SER A 39 7.60 -3.34 -7.83
C SER A 39 6.52 -2.82 -6.90
N VAL A 40 6.18 -1.53 -7.05
CA VAL A 40 5.06 -0.88 -6.37
C VAL A 40 3.97 -0.57 -7.38
N TYR A 41 2.72 -0.85 -7.02
CA TYR A 41 1.54 -0.61 -7.84
C TYR A 41 0.61 0.38 -7.13
N ARG A 42 0.00 1.28 -7.90
CA ARG A 42 -1.18 2.03 -7.43
C ARG A 42 -2.37 1.07 -7.46
N ALA A 43 -3.18 1.08 -6.41
CA ALA A 43 -4.34 0.21 -6.32
C ALA A 43 -5.48 0.84 -5.50
N ARG A 44 -6.67 0.26 -5.57
CA ARG A 44 -7.81 0.57 -4.70
C ARG A 44 -8.04 -0.61 -3.76
N TRP A 45 -8.09 -0.35 -2.45
CA TRP A 45 -8.64 -1.27 -1.47
C TRP A 45 -10.16 -1.12 -1.48
N LEU A 46 -10.85 -2.11 -2.04
CA LEU A 46 -12.27 -2.03 -2.37
C LEU A 46 -13.15 -1.91 -1.11
N SER A 47 -12.99 -2.80 -0.13
CA SER A 47 -13.82 -2.79 1.08
C SER A 47 -13.65 -1.55 1.97
N GLN A 48 -12.55 -0.81 1.83
CA GLN A 48 -12.29 0.43 2.56
C GLN A 48 -12.47 1.69 1.71
N ASP A 49 -12.75 1.52 0.42
CA ASP A 49 -12.81 2.57 -0.59
C ASP A 49 -11.62 3.55 -0.50
N LYS A 50 -10.40 3.01 -0.49
CA LYS A 50 -9.16 3.78 -0.32
C LYS A 50 -8.16 3.51 -1.43
N GLU A 51 -7.50 4.56 -1.93
CA GLU A 51 -6.33 4.40 -2.78
C GLU A 51 -5.11 4.02 -1.93
N VAL A 52 -4.35 3.04 -2.39
CA VAL A 52 -3.22 2.44 -1.67
C VAL A 52 -2.05 2.16 -2.61
N ALA A 53 -0.84 2.07 -2.04
CA ALA A 53 0.34 1.57 -2.72
C ALA A 53 0.59 0.11 -2.31
N VAL A 54 0.75 -0.79 -3.28
CA VAL A 54 0.96 -2.23 -3.04
C VAL A 54 2.34 -2.62 -3.52
N LYS A 55 3.21 -3.06 -2.61
CA LYS A 55 4.56 -3.54 -2.93
C LYS A 55 4.55 -5.06 -3.09
N LYS A 56 4.92 -5.55 -4.27
CA LYS A 56 5.09 -6.98 -4.52
C LYS A 56 6.37 -7.47 -3.84
N LEU A 57 6.24 -8.42 -2.92
CA LEU A 57 7.34 -9.10 -2.26
C LEU A 57 7.43 -10.55 -2.75
N LEU A 58 8.64 -11.12 -2.81
CA LEU A 58 8.84 -12.54 -3.13
C LEU A 58 8.41 -13.44 -1.97
N LYS A 59 8.65 -12.98 -0.74
CA LYS A 59 8.25 -13.64 0.50
C LYS A 59 8.03 -12.57 1.57
N ILE A 60 7.05 -12.80 2.42
CA ILE A 60 6.89 -12.05 3.67
C ILE A 60 7.52 -12.93 4.75
N GLU A 61 8.63 -12.49 5.31
CA GLU A 61 9.24 -13.16 6.46
C GLU A 61 8.45 -12.77 7.72
N LYS A 62 8.20 -13.74 8.60
CA LYS A 62 7.86 -13.45 9.99
C LYS A 62 9.21 -13.26 10.66
N GLU A 63 9.43 -12.07 11.20
CA GLU A 63 10.62 -11.74 11.99
C GLU A 63 10.94 -12.82 13.04
#